data_AF-A0A137R0V1-F1
#
_entry.id   AF-A0A137R0V1-F1
#
_cell.length_a   1.000
_cell.length_b   1.000
_cell.length_c   1.000
_cell.angle_alpha   90.00
_cell.angle_beta   90.00
_cell.angle_gamma   90.00
#
_symmetry.space_group_name_H-M   'P 1'
#
loop_
_entity.id
_entity.type
_entity.pdbx_description
1 polymer ?
#
loop_
_entity_poly.entity_id
_entity_poly.type
_entity_poly.pdbx_seq_one_letter_code
_entity_poly.pdbx_strand_id
1 'polypeptide(L)'
;MTSSRKALMCAASRKHNHEVFYEAGKTELACLYIYGDKDELILAREVLGYYKGWRNFRSEEVQGGSHLPWSKTNEKAAVMFNEKVLGWIDGIMGVGKNVDGKM
;
A
#
# COMPACT_ATOMS: atom_id res chain seq x y z
N MET A 1 -8.65 20.74 -14.83
CA MET A 1 -8.79 19.78 -13.72
C MET A 1 -7.96 18.54 -14.04
N THR A 2 -6.92 18.24 -13.27
CA THR A 2 -6.14 17.01 -13.42
C THR A 2 -6.94 15.83 -12.87
N SER A 3 -7.12 14.77 -13.66
CA SER A 3 -7.83 13.57 -13.22
C SER A 3 -7.14 12.94 -12.00
N SER A 4 -7.92 12.33 -11.08
CA SER A 4 -7.40 11.67 -9.88
C SER A 4 -6.35 10.59 -10.20
N ARG A 5 -6.44 9.98 -11.39
CA ARG A 5 -5.42 9.05 -11.92
C ARG A 5 -4.08 9.76 -12.22
N LYS A 6 -4.12 10.97 -12.79
CA LYS A 6 -2.93 11.79 -13.01
C LYS A 6 -2.34 12.28 -11.68
N ALA A 7 -3.18 12.57 -10.69
CA ALA A 7 -2.75 12.93 -9.34
C ALA A 7 -1.98 11.78 -8.66
N LEU A 8 -2.47 10.53 -8.75
CA LEU A 8 -1.78 9.35 -8.22
C LEU A 8 -0.44 9.09 -8.91
N MET A 9 -0.39 9.23 -10.25
CA MET A 9 0.85 9.10 -11.01
C MET A 9 1.87 10.19 -10.69
N CYS A 10 1.42 11.43 -10.45
CA CYS A 10 2.28 12.53 -10.03
C CYS A 10 2.80 12.33 -8.59
N ALA A 11 2.01 11.75 -7.70
CA ALA A 11 2.46 11.33 -6.37
C ALA A 11 3.49 10.20 -6.39
N ALA A 12 3.61 9.43 -7.48
CA ALA A 12 4.66 8.44 -7.67
C ALA A 12 5.95 9.02 -8.30
N SER A 13 5.91 10.27 -8.79
CA SER A 13 7.03 10.96 -9.43
C SER A 13 7.63 11.99 -8.47
N ARG A 14 8.96 12.05 -8.37
CA ARG A 14 9.79 12.74 -7.35
C ARG A 14 9.61 14.27 -7.18
N LYS A 15 8.57 14.89 -7.75
CA LYS A 15 8.08 16.23 -7.39
C LYS A 15 6.66 16.10 -6.83
N HIS A 16 6.56 15.76 -5.55
CA HIS A 16 5.28 15.73 -4.87
C HIS A 16 4.74 17.16 -4.74
N ASN A 17 3.64 17.46 -5.41
CA ASN A 17 2.83 18.61 -5.02
C ASN A 17 2.06 18.19 -3.75
N HIS A 18 2.33 18.87 -2.64
CA HIS A 18 1.79 18.52 -1.32
C HIS A 18 0.25 18.57 -1.28
N GLU A 19 -0.36 19.52 -1.99
CA GLU A 19 -1.81 19.63 -2.10
C GLU A 19 -2.39 18.41 -2.82
N VAL A 20 -1.77 18.04 -3.95
CA VAL A 20 -2.20 16.87 -4.76
C VAL A 20 -2.05 15.57 -3.97
N PHE A 21 -0.98 15.44 -3.18
CA PHE A 21 -0.77 14.30 -2.30
C PHE A 21 -1.87 14.21 -1.24
N TYR A 22 -2.17 15.31 -0.54
CA TYR A 22 -3.23 15.30 0.47
C TYR A 22 -4.62 15.00 -0.10
N GLU A 23 -4.93 15.53 -1.29
CA GLU A 23 -6.19 15.23 -1.97
C GLU A 23 -6.31 13.75 -2.39
N ALA A 24 -5.21 13.07 -2.71
CA ALA A 24 -5.23 11.63 -3.00
C ALA A 24 -5.74 10.80 -1.80
N GLY A 25 -5.42 11.24 -0.57
CA GLY A 25 -5.89 10.63 0.68
C GLY A 25 -7.37 10.81 1.00
N LYS A 26 -8.07 11.63 0.20
CA LYS A 26 -9.51 11.87 0.30
C LYS A 26 -10.32 11.12 -0.75
N THR A 27 -9.67 10.48 -1.72
CA THR A 27 -10.34 9.72 -2.77
C THR A 27 -10.90 8.40 -2.24
N GLU A 28 -11.84 7.80 -2.99
CA GLU A 28 -12.36 6.45 -2.68
C GLU A 28 -11.42 5.33 -3.12
N LEU A 29 -10.36 5.66 -3.87
CA LEU A 29 -9.42 4.66 -4.36
C LEU A 29 -8.58 4.14 -3.20
N ALA A 30 -8.74 2.87 -2.85
CA ALA A 30 -7.96 2.24 -1.80
C ALA A 30 -6.46 2.27 -2.12
N CYS A 31 -5.66 2.55 -1.10
CA CYS A 31 -4.21 2.68 -1.16
C CYS A 31 -3.58 1.71 -0.16
N LEU A 32 -2.62 0.92 -0.64
CA LEU A 32 -1.81 0.02 0.18
C LEU A 32 -0.35 0.44 0.11
N TYR A 33 0.27 0.57 1.27
CA TYR A 33 1.71 0.66 1.41
C TYR A 33 2.25 -0.62 2.06
N ILE A 34 3.05 -1.38 1.31
CA ILE A 34 3.75 -2.54 1.85
C ILE A 34 5.22 -2.19 1.97
N TYR A 35 5.82 -2.49 3.11
CA TYR A 35 7.22 -2.19 3.39
C TYR A 35 7.92 -3.34 4.12
N GLY A 36 9.23 -3.45 3.97
CA GLY A 36 10.05 -4.40 4.71
C GLY A 36 10.55 -3.81 6.02
N ASP A 37 10.61 -4.60 7.09
CA ASP A 37 11.15 -4.16 8.39
C ASP A 37 12.69 -3.98 8.40
N LYS A 38 13.38 -4.48 7.36
CA LYS A 38 14.82 -4.32 7.11
C LYS A 38 15.12 -3.38 5.94
N ASP A 39 14.19 -2.50 5.57
CA ASP A 39 14.47 -1.45 4.58
C ASP A 39 15.44 -0.42 5.17
N GLU A 40 16.65 -0.38 4.63
CA GLU A 40 17.71 0.58 5.01
C GLU A 40 17.71 1.85 4.14
N LEU A 41 16.92 1.88 3.06
CA LEU A 41 16.83 3.00 2.13
C LEU A 41 15.69 3.95 2.48
N ILE A 42 14.56 3.41 2.91
CA ILE A 42 13.37 4.19 3.26
C ILE A 42 12.83 3.73 4.62
N LEU A 43 12.88 4.63 5.60
CA LEU A 43 12.39 4.35 6.94
C LEU A 43 10.86 4.42 6.97
N ALA A 44 10.20 3.27 7.14
CA ALA A 44 8.75 3.16 7.14
C ALA A 44 8.06 4.15 8.10
N ARG A 45 8.63 4.39 9.29
CA ARG A 45 8.08 5.35 10.27
C ARG A 45 7.92 6.77 9.71
N GLU A 46 8.86 7.20 8.87
CA GLU A 46 8.85 8.54 8.27
C GLU A 46 7.78 8.59 7.18
N VAL A 47 7.70 7.52 6.38
CA VAL A 47 6.70 7.37 5.33
C VAL A 47 5.29 7.37 5.90
N LEU A 48 5.03 6.55 6.92
CA LEU A 48 3.72 6.45 7.58
C LEU A 48 3.25 7.79 8.15
N GLY A 49 4.18 8.66 8.56
CA GLY A 49 3.87 10.03 8.98
C GLY A 49 3.21 10.87 7.88
N TYR A 50 3.62 10.70 6.61
CA TYR A 50 3.04 11.44 5.49
C TYR A 50 1.60 11.03 5.17
N TYR A 51 1.25 9.76 5.41
CA TYR A 51 -0.10 9.23 5.14
C TYR A 51 -1.09 9.47 6.29
N LYS A 52 -0.67 10.17 7.36
CA LYS A 52 -1.54 10.47 8.49
C LYS A 52 -2.79 11.23 8.04
N GLY A 53 -3.96 10.70 8.38
CA GLY A 53 -5.26 11.31 8.04
C GLY A 53 -5.84 10.88 6.69
N TRP A 54 -5.14 10.05 5.92
CA TRP A 54 -5.70 9.42 4.72
C TRP A 54 -6.77 8.41 5.13
N ARG A 55 -7.97 8.54 4.54
CA ARG A 55 -9.12 7.66 4.86
C ARG A 55 -9.10 6.36 4.07
N ASN A 56 -8.36 6.34 2.97
CA ASN A 56 -8.23 5.23 2.01
C ASN A 56 -6.89 4.48 2.16
N PHE A 57 -6.17 4.63 3.26
CA PHE A 57 -4.82 4.10 3.43
C PHE A 57 -4.78 2.88 4.37
N ARG A 58 -4.03 1.85 3.95
CA ARG A 58 -3.61 0.73 4.79
C ARG A 58 -2.11 0.51 4.63
N SER A 59 -1.45 0.07 5.69
CA SER A 59 -0.05 -0.34 5.65
C SER A 59 0.13 -1.78 6.09
N GLU A 60 1.09 -2.48 5.48
CA GLU A 60 1.44 -3.85 5.81
C GLU A 60 2.96 -4.01 5.89
N GLU A 61 3.46 -4.52 7.02
CA GLU A 61 4.88 -4.80 7.21
C GLU A 61 5.24 -6.23 6.77
N VAL A 62 6.35 -6.39 6.06
CA VAL A 62 6.94 -7.68 5.67
C VAL A 62 8.16 -7.95 6.55
N GLN A 63 8.07 -8.95 7.41
CA GLN A 63 9.17 -9.35 8.29
C GLN A 63 10.32 -9.98 7.51
N GLY A 64 11.54 -9.52 7.77
CA GLY A 64 12.74 -9.87 7.01
C GLY A 64 12.79 -9.23 5.62
N GLY A 65 11.85 -8.34 5.28
CA GLY A 65 11.79 -7.66 4.00
C GLY A 65 12.82 -6.53 3.90
N SER A 66 13.53 -6.44 2.78
CA SER A 66 14.39 -5.30 2.46
C SER A 66 13.59 -4.18 1.77
N HIS A 67 14.27 -3.26 1.09
CA HIS A 67 13.63 -2.30 0.18
C HIS A 67 12.85 -2.97 -0.96
N LEU A 68 13.24 -4.18 -1.36
CA LEU A 68 12.58 -4.96 -2.39
C LEU A 68 12.01 -6.25 -1.75
N PRO A 69 10.97 -6.16 -0.90
CA PRO A 69 10.45 -7.32 -0.17
C PRO A 69 9.82 -8.38 -1.08
N TRP A 70 9.48 -8.02 -2.32
CA TRP A 70 8.99 -8.94 -3.37
C TRP A 70 10.12 -9.65 -4.13
N SER A 71 11.37 -9.27 -3.91
CA SER A 71 12.50 -9.90 -4.59
C SER A 71 12.75 -11.30 -4.04
N LYS A 72 13.14 -12.24 -4.91
CA LYS A 72 13.41 -13.63 -4.54
C LYS A 72 14.73 -13.83 -3.78
N THR A 73 15.43 -12.76 -3.41
CA THR A 73 16.66 -12.86 -2.60
C THR A 73 16.35 -13.30 -1.17
N ASN A 74 15.12 -13.07 -0.70
CA ASN A 74 14.58 -13.66 0.51
C ASN A 74 13.20 -14.25 0.20
N GLU A 75 13.15 -15.56 -0.07
CA GLU A 75 11.92 -16.24 -0.48
C GLU A 75 10.80 -16.12 0.55
N LYS A 76 11.11 -16.17 1.86
CA LYS A 76 10.10 -16.02 2.92
C LYS A 76 9.46 -14.64 2.89
N ALA A 77 10.27 -13.59 2.74
CA ALA A 77 9.76 -12.23 2.61
C ALA A 77 8.93 -12.05 1.34
N ALA A 78 9.35 -12.65 0.22
CA ALA A 78 8.61 -12.59 -1.04
C ALA A 78 7.25 -13.28 -0.96
N VAL A 79 7.17 -14.45 -0.29
CA VAL A 79 5.89 -15.13 -0.03
C VAL A 79 4.99 -14.26 0.85
N MET A 80 5.51 -13.72 1.95
CA MET A 80 4.75 -12.85 2.86
C MET A 80 4.25 -11.57 2.17
N PHE A 81 5.07 -10.97 1.29
CA PHE A 81 4.66 -9.86 0.46
C PHE A 81 3.46 -10.24 -0.41
N ASN A 82 3.51 -11.39 -1.10
CA ASN A 82 2.42 -11.85 -1.95
C ASN A 82 1.14 -12.13 -1.14
N GLU A 83 1.25 -12.77 0.03
CA GLU A 83 0.10 -13.01 0.91
C GLU A 83 -0.58 -11.70 1.35
N LYS A 84 0.21 -10.67 1.69
CA LYS A 84 -0.31 -9.35 2.06
C LYS A 84 -1.00 -8.63 0.90
N VAL A 85 -0.42 -8.69 -0.31
CA VAL A 85 -1.03 -8.14 -1.52
C VAL A 85 -2.36 -8.84 -1.81
N LEU A 86 -2.37 -10.18 -1.82
CA LEU A 86 -3.56 -10.96 -2.12
C LEU A 86 -4.65 -10.75 -1.08
N GLY A 87 -4.33 -10.81 0.22
CA GLY A 87 -5.29 -10.56 1.28
C GLY A 87 -5.87 -9.14 1.25
N TRP A 88 -5.10 -8.15 0.79
CA TRP A 88 -5.62 -6.80 0.57
C TRP A 88 -6.56 -6.73 -0.63
N ILE A 89 -6.19 -7.36 -1.76
CA ILE A 89 -7.04 -7.43 -2.97
C ILE A 89 -8.37 -8.12 -2.63
N ASP A 90 -8.34 -9.26 -1.94
CA ASP A 90 -9.54 -10.00 -1.55
C ASP A 90 -10.45 -9.16 -0.63
N GLY A 91 -9.84 -8.39 0.28
CA GLY A 91 -10.54 -7.47 1.17
C GLY A 91 -11.26 -6.34 0.43
N ILE A 92 -10.67 -5.82 -0.66
CA ILE A 92 -11.29 -4.78 -1.49
C ILE A 92 -12.35 -5.37 -2.43
N MET A 93 -12.05 -6.50 -3.06
CA MET A 93 -12.93 -7.15 -4.02
C MET A 93 -14.11 -7.86 -3.35
N GLY A 94 -14.10 -8.00 -2.01
CA GLY A 94 -15.17 -8.63 -1.24
C GLY A 94 -15.27 -10.15 -1.43
N VAL A 95 -14.20 -10.79 -1.91
CA VAL A 95 -14.20 -12.21 -2.34
C VAL A 95 -14.34 -13.20 -1.17
N GLY A 96 -14.38 -12.73 0.08
CA GLY A 96 -14.60 -13.55 1.28
C GLY A 96 -15.96 -13.40 2.00
N LYS A 97 -16.90 -12.56 1.52
CA LYS A 97 -18.16 -12.27 2.25
C LYS A 97 -19.38 -13.10 1.84
N ASN A 98 -19.25 -14.04 0.89
CA ASN A 98 -20.38 -14.76 0.29
C ASN A 98 -20.30 -16.31 0.37
N VAL A 99 -19.69 -16.89 1.41
CA VAL A 99 -19.70 -18.37 1.57
C VAL A 99 -20.45 -18.87 2.82
N ASP A 100 -20.80 -18.02 3.79
CA ASP A 100 -21.48 -18.47 5.03
C ASP A 100 -22.91 -17.93 5.17
N GLY A 101 -23.75 -18.13 4.16
CA GLY A 101 -25.10 -17.58 4.20
C GLY A 101 -26.11 -18.22 3.26
N LYS A 102 -26.20 -19.56 3.25
CA LYS A 102 -27.43 -20.34 2.98
C LYS A 102 -27.14 -21.84 3.05
N MET A 103 -27.42 -22.43 4.21
CA MET A 103 -28.12 -23.72 4.30
C MET A 103 -29.45 -23.45 4.99
#